data_AF-A0A9Q9EW80-F1
#
_entry.id   AF-A0A9Q9EW80-F1
#
_cell.length_a   1.000
_cell.length_b   1.000
_cell.length_c   1.000
_cell.angle_alpha   90.00
_cell.angle_beta   90.00
_cell.angle_gamma   90.00
#
_symmetry.space_group_name_H-M   'P 1'
#
loop_
_entity.id
_entity.type
_entity.pdbx_description
1 polymer ?
#
loop_
_entity_poly.entity_id
_entity_poly.type
_entity_poly.pdbx_seq_one_letter_code
_entity_poly.pdbx_strand_id
1 'polypeptide(L)'
;MLQFSGLECRVLGTFYMKNQELQLGSDIENFSTSLTQRVYLPKGDALNTIVNYVDPIRKNKSKEDFKNLGITSEVKTFKIGTVRYTSSDRLQRSDTEIKVPVEIQPSDFLSRRTAVLGMTRTGKSNMVKQTVSVVKDISNKSNFPIGQLIFDINGEYANANNQDHGAISDIFKSDCVRYRMIKTEGFESLLINFYEQLEDGFLIISDKINEEKISSAQDIKTFANGMSFEKPETGDLSGSNRYNVKITIYKCLLKVAGFETENTTKISFSANPKIKCIQSFGKNINEYALGQGKTQAEVENELKKIKEPISINDALFWFIKLRENAQKLADSINKENKGSEIKKLWYEVLPSSSKDKLWLDDVDIAMLNMIVKKNSTGTAMFGYKALLSSKDYHTSSRNSDVKEEIYNHLANGKIVILDLSVGKANLREKISQDLAKYIFNKSMDIFTNNLTPPNIMIFIEEAHNLIGKRMELTETWPRVAKEGAKYKIGLVYATQEVSSVHPNILANTENWFVTHLNSENEIRELAKFYDFSDFSKSLIRAQDVGFARVKTLSSSFVVPVQIDKFDPAQWR
;
A
#
# COMPACT_ATOMS: atom_id res chain seq x y z
N MET A 1 21.42 58.66 20.69
CA MET A 1 21.85 57.77 21.78
C MET A 1 20.69 56.80 22.04
N LEU A 2 20.84 55.50 21.79
CA LEU A 2 19.80 54.52 22.11
C LEU A 2 19.65 54.49 23.64
N GLN A 3 18.59 55.10 24.18
CA GLN A 3 18.37 55.18 25.63
C GLN A 3 17.90 53.87 26.24
N PHE A 4 17.24 53.01 25.45
CA PHE A 4 16.83 51.68 25.85
C PHE A 4 16.91 50.71 24.67
N SER A 5 17.41 49.50 24.94
CA SER A 5 17.30 48.34 24.06
C SER A 5 16.56 47.24 24.82
N GLY A 6 15.74 46.47 24.10
CA GLY A 6 14.95 45.39 24.67
C GLY A 6 14.77 44.28 23.67
N LEU A 7 14.49 43.08 24.18
CA LEU A 7 14.16 41.92 23.37
C LEU A 7 12.71 41.54 23.66
N GLU A 8 11.91 41.38 22.61
CA GLU A 8 10.61 40.73 22.71
C GLU A 8 10.86 39.21 22.75
N CYS A 9 10.42 38.55 23.81
CA CYS A 9 10.63 37.13 24.01
C CYS A 9 9.35 36.48 24.53
N ARG A 10 9.05 35.28 24.02
CA ARG A 10 8.08 34.37 24.63
C ARG A 10 8.81 33.49 25.63
N VAL A 11 8.22 33.28 26.81
CA VAL A 11 8.75 32.32 27.77
C VAL A 11 8.17 30.95 27.51
N LEU A 12 9.05 29.98 27.26
CA LEU A 12 8.67 28.59 26.95
C LEU A 12 8.52 27.73 28.20
N GLY A 13 9.14 28.13 29.32
CA GLY A 13 9.10 27.39 30.57
C GLY A 13 10.22 27.76 31.53
N THR A 14 10.24 27.11 32.70
CA THR A 14 11.22 27.30 33.77
C THR A 14 11.85 25.96 34.14
N PHE A 15 13.16 25.86 33.99
CA PHE A 15 13.91 24.71 34.52
C PHE A 15 14.15 24.87 36.02
N TYR A 16 13.92 23.82 36.78
CA TYR A 16 14.12 23.80 38.24
C TYR A 16 14.59 22.42 38.71
N MET A 17 15.21 22.37 39.89
CA MET A 17 15.65 21.10 40.48
C MET A 17 14.60 20.59 41.46
N LYS A 18 14.18 19.34 41.31
CA LYS A 18 13.30 18.63 42.24
C LYS A 18 13.88 17.26 42.52
N ASN A 19 14.11 16.93 43.80
CA ASN A 19 14.74 15.66 44.21
C ASN A 19 16.07 15.37 43.49
N GLN A 20 16.91 16.39 43.30
CA GLN A 20 18.18 16.29 42.54
C GLN A 20 18.03 15.94 41.04
N GLU A 21 16.82 15.94 40.51
CA GLU A 21 16.55 15.81 39.08
C GLU A 21 16.13 17.15 38.49
N LEU A 22 16.62 17.43 37.27
CA LEU A 22 16.21 18.59 36.50
C LEU A 22 14.78 18.35 36.00
N GLN A 23 13.90 19.32 36.23
CA GLN A 23 12.52 19.34 35.75
C GLN A 23 12.24 20.62 34.98
N LEU A 24 11.20 20.61 34.15
CA LEU A 24 10.75 21.75 33.37
C LEU A 24 9.27 22.01 33.64
N GLY A 25 8.95 23.21 34.14
CA GLY A 25 7.60 23.76 34.17
C GLY A 25 7.29 24.50 32.87
N SER A 26 6.04 24.43 32.39
CA SER A 26 5.61 25.07 31.14
C SER A 26 5.31 26.57 31.28
N ASP A 27 5.46 27.13 32.47
CA ASP A 27 5.18 28.51 32.82
C ASP A 27 6.33 29.14 33.62
N ILE A 28 6.12 30.39 34.03
CA ILE A 28 7.01 31.11 34.93
C ILE A 28 6.45 30.97 36.33
N GLU A 29 7.20 30.32 37.22
CA GLU A 29 6.77 30.14 38.62
C GLU A 29 6.82 31.47 39.39
N ASN A 30 7.85 32.29 39.19
CA ASN A 30 7.98 33.60 39.83
C ASN A 30 8.85 34.55 38.99
N PHE A 31 8.47 35.84 38.94
CA PHE A 31 9.25 36.89 38.31
C PHE A 31 9.55 38.00 39.34
N SER A 32 10.81 38.14 39.74
CA SER A 32 11.23 39.23 40.63
C SER A 32 11.74 40.41 39.83
N THR A 33 11.11 41.58 40.00
CA THR A 33 11.48 42.88 39.41
C THR A 33 12.78 43.48 39.98
N SER A 34 13.60 42.70 40.68
CA SER A 34 14.89 43.16 41.17
C SER A 34 15.84 43.50 40.02
N LEU A 35 16.60 44.59 40.16
CA LEU A 35 17.65 45.11 39.26
C LEU A 35 18.82 44.12 38.98
N THR A 36 18.69 42.85 39.36
CA THR A 36 19.76 41.84 39.39
C THR A 36 19.54 40.67 38.44
N GLN A 37 18.40 40.59 37.73
CA GLN A 37 18.21 39.55 36.71
C GLN A 37 19.19 39.75 35.55
N ARG A 38 19.95 38.71 35.25
CA ARG A 38 20.90 38.69 34.12
C ARG A 38 20.39 37.73 33.07
N VAL A 39 20.41 38.18 31.81
CA VAL A 39 20.05 37.35 30.66
C VAL A 39 21.32 36.71 30.11
N TYR A 40 21.30 35.39 29.97
CA TYR A 40 22.40 34.62 29.41
C TYR A 40 21.94 33.89 28.16
N LEU A 41 22.81 33.83 27.14
CA LEU A 41 22.64 32.94 26.00
C LEU A 41 23.37 31.62 26.32
N PRO A 42 22.67 30.50 26.53
CA PRO A 42 23.31 29.22 26.83
C PRO A 42 24.19 28.76 25.66
N LYS A 43 25.35 28.19 25.99
CA LYS A 43 26.32 27.60 25.05
C LYS A 43 26.86 26.27 25.60
N GLY A 44 27.52 25.47 24.75
CA GLY A 44 28.18 24.23 25.16
C GLY A 44 27.25 23.28 25.92
N ASP A 45 27.71 22.79 27.07
CA ASP A 45 26.99 21.79 27.88
C ASP A 45 25.64 22.27 28.42
N ALA A 46 25.53 23.56 28.75
CA ALA A 46 24.26 24.13 29.21
C ALA A 46 23.21 24.09 28.10
N LEU A 47 23.59 24.47 26.88
CA LEU A 47 22.69 24.39 25.73
C LEU A 47 22.38 22.94 25.35
N ASN A 48 23.37 22.05 25.42
CA ASN A 48 23.19 20.62 25.18
C ASN A 48 22.15 20.02 26.14
N THR A 49 22.25 20.37 27.42
CA THR A 49 21.32 19.93 28.47
C THR A 49 19.91 20.43 28.19
N ILE A 50 19.76 21.70 27.78
CA ILE A 50 18.46 22.31 27.47
C ILE A 50 17.81 21.66 26.25
N VAL A 51 18.55 21.54 25.14
CA VAL A 51 18.01 21.09 23.85
C VAL A 51 17.69 19.61 23.84
N ASN A 52 18.51 18.79 24.53
CA ASN A 52 18.31 17.34 24.62
C ASN A 52 17.61 16.93 25.93
N TYR A 53 16.99 17.88 26.64
CA TYR A 53 16.22 17.57 27.84
C TYR A 53 15.03 16.66 27.52
N VAL A 54 14.91 15.58 28.30
CA VAL A 54 13.75 14.69 28.30
C VAL A 54 13.24 14.58 29.72
N ASP A 55 11.94 14.81 29.89
CA ASP A 55 11.29 14.72 31.18
C ASP A 55 11.56 13.35 31.85
N PRO A 56 11.93 13.30 33.15
CA PRO A 56 12.25 12.05 33.85
C PRO A 56 11.13 11.00 33.77
N ILE A 57 9.86 11.41 33.83
CA ILE A 57 8.71 10.52 33.74
C ILE A 57 8.66 9.88 32.36
N ARG A 58 8.86 10.67 31.30
CA ARG A 58 8.91 10.17 29.92
C ARG A 58 10.11 9.26 29.68
N LYS A 59 11.27 9.62 30.21
CA LYS A 59 12.49 8.82 30.11
C LYS A 59 12.32 7.43 30.73
N ASN A 60 11.68 7.35 31.89
CA ASN A 60 11.39 6.09 32.56
C ASN A 60 10.36 5.26 31.78
N LYS A 61 9.27 5.89 31.32
CA LYS A 61 8.26 5.23 30.49
C LYS A 61 8.83 4.64 29.20
N SER A 62 9.70 5.38 28.50
CA SER A 62 10.37 4.89 27.28
C SER A 62 11.19 3.62 27.56
N LYS A 63 11.93 3.57 28.68
CA LYS A 63 12.67 2.36 29.09
C LYS A 63 11.74 1.18 29.38
N GLU A 64 10.58 1.41 29.99
CA GLU A 64 9.58 0.38 30.23
C GLU A 64 8.96 -0.12 28.92
N ASP A 65 8.59 0.80 28.01
CA ASP A 65 8.04 0.48 26.70
C ASP A 65 9.04 -0.37 25.89
N PHE A 66 10.33 -0.04 25.89
CA PHE A 66 11.37 -0.84 25.23
C PHE A 66 11.55 -2.23 25.85
N LYS A 67 11.54 -2.33 27.18
CA LYS A 67 11.59 -3.63 27.86
C LYS A 67 10.40 -4.51 27.50
N ASN A 68 9.20 -3.93 27.44
CA ASN A 68 7.98 -4.64 27.04
C ASN A 68 8.02 -5.10 25.57
N LEU A 69 8.82 -4.45 24.73
CA LEU A 69 9.07 -4.85 23.34
C LEU A 69 10.15 -5.94 23.22
N GLY A 70 10.78 -6.39 24.32
CA GLY A 70 11.84 -7.38 24.32
C GLY A 70 13.23 -6.80 24.00
N ILE A 71 13.37 -5.47 23.95
CA ILE A 71 14.66 -4.80 23.77
C ILE A 71 15.30 -4.64 25.16
N THR A 72 16.27 -5.51 25.46
CA THR A 72 17.02 -5.48 26.73
C THR A 72 18.26 -4.59 26.68
N SER A 73 18.73 -4.22 25.49
CA SER A 73 19.85 -3.31 25.28
C SER A 73 19.43 -1.85 25.45
N GLU A 74 20.35 -1.03 25.97
CA GLU A 74 20.13 0.42 26.01
C GLU A 74 20.09 0.96 24.58
N VAL A 75 18.91 1.44 24.17
CA VAL A 75 18.72 2.09 22.88
C VAL A 75 19.32 3.48 22.95
N LYS A 76 20.44 3.69 22.26
CA LYS A 76 21.11 4.99 22.22
C LYS A 76 20.27 6.00 21.46
N THR A 77 20.37 7.26 21.90
CA THR A 77 19.91 8.40 21.11
C THR A 77 20.70 8.48 19.80
N PHE A 78 20.09 9.10 18.80
CA PHE A 78 20.77 9.38 17.54
C PHE A 78 20.79 10.86 17.26
N LYS A 79 21.95 11.34 16.79
CA LYS A 79 22.14 12.73 16.37
C LYS A 79 21.46 12.94 15.01
N ILE A 80 20.62 13.97 14.92
CA ILE A 80 20.02 14.41 13.65
C ILE A 80 20.72 15.62 13.04
N GLY A 81 21.46 16.36 13.86
CA GLY A 81 22.01 17.64 13.44
C GLY A 81 22.62 18.41 14.59
N THR A 82 22.75 19.71 14.38
CA THR A 82 23.29 20.64 15.36
C THR A 82 22.40 21.87 15.48
N VAL A 83 22.37 22.50 16.65
CA VAL A 83 21.56 23.70 16.89
C VAL A 83 21.93 24.79 15.87
N ARG A 84 20.93 25.44 15.28
CA ARG A 84 21.09 26.59 14.39
C ARG A 84 20.00 27.61 14.66
N TYR A 85 20.32 28.71 15.30
CA TYR A 85 19.31 29.70 15.70
C TYR A 85 18.81 30.56 14.53
N THR A 86 19.69 30.88 13.59
CA THR A 86 19.41 31.86 12.53
C THR A 86 19.84 31.33 11.17
N SER A 87 19.26 31.92 10.13
CA SER A 87 19.73 31.73 8.75
C SER A 87 21.14 32.32 8.57
N SER A 88 21.49 33.38 9.30
CA SER A 88 22.84 33.96 9.26
C SER A 88 23.89 33.06 9.94
N ASP A 89 24.61 32.28 9.13
CA ASP A 89 25.58 31.27 9.57
C ASP A 89 26.99 31.85 9.87
N ARG A 90 27.08 32.96 10.63
CA ARG A 90 28.35 33.68 10.84
C ARG A 90 28.91 33.61 12.26
N LEU A 91 28.05 33.72 13.28
CA LEU A 91 28.50 33.85 14.67
C LEU A 91 28.53 32.48 15.36
N GLN A 92 27.37 31.97 15.76
CA GLN A 92 27.21 30.78 16.60
C GLN A 92 27.61 29.46 15.92
N ARG A 93 28.07 29.53 14.67
CA ARG A 93 28.45 28.38 13.85
C ARG A 93 29.81 28.58 13.16
N SER A 94 30.57 29.60 13.60
CA SER A 94 31.98 29.73 13.21
C SER A 94 32.77 28.48 13.61
N ASP A 95 33.91 28.25 12.96
CA ASP A 95 34.74 27.07 13.22
C ASP A 95 35.29 27.01 14.65
N THR A 96 35.27 28.13 15.36
CA THR A 96 35.69 28.28 16.76
C THR A 96 34.58 28.00 17.78
N GLU A 97 33.32 27.95 17.38
CA GLU A 97 32.18 27.74 18.28
C GLU A 97 31.77 26.26 18.34
N ILE A 98 31.42 25.81 19.55
CA ILE A 98 31.00 24.42 19.78
C ILE A 98 29.60 24.22 19.20
N LYS A 99 29.52 23.37 18.17
CA LYS A 99 28.24 22.98 17.56
C LYS A 99 27.54 21.96 18.44
N VAL A 100 26.53 22.41 19.19
CA VAL A 100 25.76 21.54 20.09
C VAL A 100 24.91 20.55 19.27
N PRO A 101 25.04 19.23 19.51
CA PRO A 101 24.25 18.23 18.81
C PRO A 101 22.80 18.28 19.25
N VAL A 102 21.90 17.95 18.32
CA VAL A 102 20.50 17.67 18.62
C VAL A 102 20.26 16.19 18.42
N GLU A 103 19.79 15.55 19.47
CA GLU A 103 19.57 14.11 19.53
C GLU A 103 18.10 13.78 19.70
N ILE A 104 17.68 12.65 19.15
CA ILE A 104 16.30 12.17 19.29
C ILE A 104 16.28 10.76 19.87
N GLN A 105 15.24 10.50 20.66
CA GLN A 105 14.94 9.18 21.20
C GLN A 105 14.30 8.30 20.12
N PRO A 106 14.79 7.08 19.88
CA PRO A 106 14.12 6.14 18.98
C PRO A 106 12.65 5.84 19.33
N SER A 107 12.29 5.90 20.62
CA SER A 107 10.91 5.71 21.09
C SER A 107 9.95 6.78 20.55
N ASP A 108 10.48 7.93 20.13
CA ASP A 108 9.66 8.99 19.57
C ASP A 108 9.06 8.58 18.22
N PHE A 109 9.65 7.64 17.49
CA PHE A 109 9.20 7.26 16.15
C PHE A 109 8.39 5.96 16.13
N LEU A 110 8.73 4.99 16.98
CA LEU A 110 8.09 3.68 16.97
C LEU A 110 6.62 3.78 17.32
N SER A 111 5.74 3.31 16.42
CA SER A 111 4.29 3.41 16.61
C SER A 111 3.82 4.84 16.89
N ARG A 112 4.45 5.84 16.25
CA ARG A 112 4.13 7.28 16.33
C ARG A 112 3.98 7.89 14.94
N ARG A 113 3.41 9.09 14.88
CA ARG A 113 3.22 9.86 13.66
C ARG A 113 4.28 10.95 13.59
N THR A 114 4.91 11.06 12.42
CA THR A 114 5.96 12.04 12.15
C THR A 114 5.65 12.80 10.86
N ALA A 115 5.56 14.12 10.95
CA ALA A 115 5.45 15.00 9.80
C ALA A 115 6.83 15.48 9.36
N VAL A 116 7.12 15.37 8.07
CA VAL A 116 8.29 16.00 7.43
C VAL A 116 7.80 17.02 6.42
N LEU A 117 7.82 18.30 6.79
CA LEU A 117 7.19 19.39 6.04
C LEU A 117 8.22 20.30 5.42
N GLY A 118 8.03 20.66 4.15
CA GLY A 118 8.93 21.60 3.46
C GLY A 118 8.78 21.59 1.95
N MET A 119 9.37 22.59 1.27
CA MET A 119 9.44 22.62 -0.20
C MET A 119 10.44 21.57 -0.72
N THR A 120 10.34 21.22 -2.01
CA THR A 120 11.35 20.40 -2.69
C THR A 120 12.75 21.03 -2.53
N ARG A 121 13.78 20.20 -2.40
CA ARG A 121 15.20 20.60 -2.19
C ARG A 121 15.52 21.33 -0.88
N THR A 122 14.60 21.36 0.09
CA THR A 122 14.87 21.98 1.40
C THR A 122 15.41 21.01 2.45
N GLY A 123 15.45 19.70 2.15
CA GLY A 123 15.93 18.66 3.06
C GLY A 123 14.90 17.59 3.47
N LYS A 124 13.67 17.60 2.92
CA LYS A 124 12.65 16.56 3.20
C LYS A 124 13.17 15.14 2.96
N SER A 125 13.62 14.83 1.74
CA SER A 125 14.08 13.48 1.38
C SER A 125 15.31 13.07 2.20
N ASN A 126 16.20 14.01 2.52
CA ASN A 126 17.32 13.79 3.42
C ASN A 126 16.86 13.31 4.81
N MET A 127 15.87 13.99 5.39
CA MET A 127 15.31 13.63 6.69
C MET A 127 14.63 12.26 6.67
N VAL A 128 13.90 11.94 5.59
CA VAL A 128 13.29 10.61 5.42
C VAL A 128 14.37 9.52 5.31
N LYS A 129 15.40 9.71 4.49
CA LYS A 129 16.53 8.76 4.35
C LYS A 129 17.24 8.51 5.68
N GLN A 130 17.50 9.57 6.46
CA GLN A 130 18.06 9.44 7.80
C GLN A 130 17.15 8.66 8.74
N THR A 131 15.86 8.96 8.76
CA THR A 131 14.88 8.27 9.63
C THR A 131 14.80 6.78 9.28
N VAL A 132 14.73 6.44 7.99
CA VAL A 132 14.71 5.05 7.51
C VAL A 132 15.96 4.29 7.97
N SER A 133 17.13 4.92 7.81
CA SER A 133 18.42 4.31 8.14
C SER A 133 18.59 4.13 9.65
N VAL A 134 18.19 5.12 10.45
CA VAL A 134 18.17 5.03 11.91
C VAL A 134 17.26 3.90 12.38
N VAL A 135 16.03 3.83 11.88
CA VAL A 135 15.08 2.76 12.24
C VAL A 135 15.64 1.39 11.87
N LYS A 136 16.30 1.26 10.73
CA LYS A 136 16.93 0.01 10.30
C LYS A 136 18.10 -0.38 11.21
N ASP A 137 18.94 0.57 11.57
CA ASP A 137 20.08 0.34 12.47
C ASP A 137 19.62 -0.08 13.87
N ILE A 138 18.58 0.56 14.41
CA ILE A 138 17.95 0.15 15.68
C ILE A 138 17.42 -1.29 15.56
N SER A 139 16.74 -1.60 14.46
CA SER A 139 16.18 -2.93 14.22
C SER A 139 17.26 -4.00 14.24
N ASN A 140 18.38 -3.74 13.56
CA ASN A 140 19.49 -4.67 13.44
C ASN A 140 20.28 -4.80 14.76
N LYS A 141 20.66 -3.68 15.40
CA LYS A 141 21.46 -3.68 16.64
C LYS A 141 20.71 -4.22 17.85
N SER A 142 19.39 -4.02 17.89
CA SER A 142 18.55 -4.47 19.01
C SER A 142 17.95 -5.86 18.77
N ASN A 143 18.28 -6.51 17.65
CA ASN A 143 17.68 -7.76 17.19
C ASN A 143 16.14 -7.73 17.27
N PHE A 144 15.56 -6.61 16.86
CA PHE A 144 14.14 -6.31 17.01
C PHE A 144 13.58 -5.93 15.63
N PRO A 145 12.84 -6.81 14.96
CA PRO A 145 12.41 -6.57 13.58
C PRO A 145 11.43 -5.40 13.51
N ILE A 146 11.81 -4.38 12.74
CA ILE A 146 10.97 -3.23 12.40
C ILE A 146 10.88 -3.16 10.88
N GLY A 147 9.74 -3.57 10.34
CA GLY A 147 9.44 -3.45 8.92
C GLY A 147 9.28 -2.01 8.52
N GLN A 148 9.74 -1.65 7.32
CA GLN A 148 9.62 -0.29 6.80
C GLN A 148 8.99 -0.32 5.43
N LEU A 149 7.84 0.29 5.26
CA LEU A 149 7.14 0.39 3.97
C LEU A 149 7.26 1.81 3.44
N ILE A 150 7.83 2.01 2.26
CA ILE A 150 8.02 3.32 1.64
C ILE A 150 7.14 3.43 0.39
N PHE A 151 6.18 4.35 0.42
CA PHE A 151 5.43 4.79 -0.75
C PHE A 151 6.23 5.90 -1.45
N ASP A 152 7.01 5.51 -2.46
CA ASP A 152 7.96 6.37 -3.18
C ASP A 152 7.29 6.93 -4.43
N ILE A 153 6.71 8.13 -4.33
CA ILE A 153 5.93 8.77 -5.41
C ILE A 153 6.86 9.27 -6.52
N ASN A 154 8.08 9.70 -6.17
CA ASN A 154 9.01 10.31 -7.12
C ASN A 154 10.13 9.36 -7.58
N GLY A 155 10.26 8.18 -6.97
CA GLY A 155 11.29 7.18 -7.30
C GLY A 155 12.66 7.46 -6.68
N GLU A 156 12.74 8.38 -5.70
CA GLU A 156 14.00 8.90 -5.11
C GLU A 156 14.69 7.91 -4.15
N TYR A 157 13.97 6.89 -3.68
CA TYR A 157 14.48 5.92 -2.70
C TYR A 157 14.75 4.56 -3.35
N ALA A 158 14.02 4.22 -4.41
CA ALA A 158 14.19 2.95 -5.12
C ALA A 158 15.44 2.93 -6.03
N ASN A 159 15.78 4.08 -6.63
CA ASN A 159 16.85 4.21 -7.62
C ASN A 159 17.91 5.23 -7.16
N ALA A 160 19.18 4.96 -7.45
CA ALA A 160 20.25 5.94 -7.28
C ALA A 160 20.07 7.06 -8.30
N ASN A 161 19.71 8.27 -7.86
CA ASN A 161 19.75 9.43 -8.72
C ASN A 161 21.20 9.90 -8.89
N ASN A 162 21.57 10.42 -10.06
CA ASN A 162 22.89 11.03 -10.31
C ASN A 162 23.25 12.18 -9.34
N GLN A 163 22.27 12.71 -8.60
CA GLN A 163 22.42 13.81 -7.63
C GLN A 163 22.70 13.32 -6.19
N ASP A 164 22.31 12.09 -5.86
CA ASP A 164 22.49 11.50 -4.54
C ASP A 164 23.48 10.34 -4.66
N HIS A 165 24.66 10.47 -4.05
CA HIS A 165 25.51 9.30 -3.86
C HIS A 165 24.73 8.30 -2.99
N GLY A 166 24.21 7.22 -3.57
CA GLY A 166 23.56 6.08 -2.89
C GLY A 166 22.06 6.22 -2.59
N ALA A 167 21.25 5.29 -3.12
CA ALA A 167 19.87 5.07 -2.70
C ALA A 167 19.78 4.19 -1.43
N ILE A 168 18.63 4.22 -0.74
CA ILE A 168 18.38 3.31 0.41
C ILE A 168 18.53 1.85 -0.01
N SER A 169 18.07 1.52 -1.23
CA SER A 169 18.21 0.20 -1.83
C SER A 169 19.66 -0.22 -2.09
N ASP A 170 20.57 0.73 -2.32
CA ASP A 170 21.99 0.45 -2.52
C ASP A 170 22.74 0.18 -1.21
N ILE A 171 22.27 0.79 -0.12
CA ILE A 171 22.85 0.66 1.22
C ILE A 171 22.43 -0.68 1.83
N PHE A 172 21.13 -0.99 1.79
CA PHE A 172 20.56 -2.17 2.45
C PHE A 172 20.18 -3.27 1.45
N LYS A 173 21.11 -3.68 0.58
CA LYS A 173 20.80 -4.60 -0.56
C LYS A 173 20.13 -5.91 -0.16
N SER A 174 20.54 -6.55 0.93
CA SER A 174 19.95 -7.83 1.38
C SER A 174 18.58 -7.67 2.05
N ASP A 175 18.33 -6.49 2.60
CA ASP A 175 17.21 -6.21 3.49
C ASP A 175 16.17 -5.30 2.81
N CYS A 176 16.41 -4.89 1.57
CA CYS A 176 15.55 -4.02 0.79
C CYS A 176 14.93 -4.78 -0.38
N VAL A 177 13.60 -4.78 -0.47
CA VAL A 177 12.83 -5.32 -1.60
C VAL A 177 12.11 -4.16 -2.29
N ARG A 178 12.18 -4.11 -3.62
CA ARG A 178 11.60 -3.02 -4.41
C ARG A 178 10.50 -3.57 -5.31
N TYR A 179 9.39 -2.86 -5.35
CA TYR A 179 8.24 -3.22 -6.15
C TYR A 179 7.84 -2.09 -7.10
N ARG A 180 7.34 -2.44 -8.29
CA ARG A 180 6.83 -1.49 -9.29
C ARG A 180 5.64 -2.08 -10.07
N MET A 181 4.79 -1.23 -10.62
CA MET A 181 3.65 -1.66 -11.44
C MET A 181 4.06 -2.16 -12.83
N ILE A 182 5.15 -1.62 -13.38
CA ILE A 182 5.68 -2.00 -14.69
C ILE A 182 6.86 -2.94 -14.50
N LYS A 183 6.87 -4.02 -15.29
CA LYS A 183 7.98 -4.99 -15.33
C LYS A 183 9.30 -4.26 -15.59
N THR A 184 10.17 -4.23 -14.59
CA THR A 184 11.48 -3.59 -14.64
C THR A 184 12.51 -4.52 -13.99
N GLU A 185 13.71 -4.59 -14.56
CA GLU A 185 14.79 -5.39 -13.99
C GLU A 185 15.15 -4.90 -12.57
N GLY A 186 15.32 -5.84 -11.63
CA GLY A 186 15.61 -5.53 -10.22
C GLY A 186 14.42 -5.04 -9.39
N PHE A 187 13.20 -5.13 -9.92
CA PHE A 187 11.94 -4.82 -9.24
C PHE A 187 10.96 -6.00 -9.33
N GLU A 188 10.29 -6.28 -8.22
CA GLU A 188 9.15 -7.19 -8.16
C GLU A 188 7.87 -6.50 -8.66
N SER A 189 6.91 -7.26 -9.17
CA SER A 189 5.65 -6.68 -9.67
C SER A 189 4.67 -6.38 -8.52
N LEU A 190 4.06 -5.19 -8.54
CA LEU A 190 2.94 -4.82 -7.65
C LEU A 190 1.57 -5.31 -8.12
N LEU A 191 1.46 -5.65 -9.41
CA LEU A 191 0.21 -6.11 -9.99
C LEU A 191 -0.07 -7.55 -9.59
N ILE A 192 -1.31 -8.00 -9.71
CA ILE A 192 -1.71 -9.36 -9.37
C ILE A 192 -1.91 -10.22 -10.63
N ASN A 193 -1.79 -11.53 -10.49
CA ASN A 193 -2.05 -12.45 -11.60
C ASN A 193 -3.50 -12.96 -11.54
N PHE A 194 -4.36 -12.46 -12.43
CA PHE A 194 -5.79 -12.81 -12.47
C PHE A 194 -6.05 -14.28 -12.82
N TYR A 195 -5.05 -15.01 -13.33
CA TYR A 195 -5.15 -16.45 -13.60
C TYR A 195 -4.81 -17.32 -12.39
N GLU A 196 -4.09 -16.78 -11.40
CA GLU A 196 -3.68 -17.49 -10.19
C GLU A 196 -4.46 -16.98 -8.96
N GLN A 197 -4.53 -15.66 -8.79
CA GLN A 197 -5.27 -14.98 -7.74
C GLN A 197 -6.69 -14.65 -8.22
N LEU A 198 -7.50 -15.70 -8.39
CA LEU A 198 -8.80 -15.62 -9.06
C LEU A 198 -9.77 -14.66 -8.36
N GLU A 199 -9.86 -14.75 -7.02
CA GLU A 199 -10.79 -13.96 -6.22
C GLU A 199 -10.41 -12.47 -6.20
N ASP A 200 -9.16 -12.14 -5.89
CA ASP A 200 -8.67 -10.75 -5.95
C ASP A 200 -8.82 -10.16 -7.36
N GLY A 201 -8.46 -10.92 -8.40
CA GLY A 201 -8.59 -10.49 -9.79
C GLY A 201 -10.04 -10.22 -10.19
N PHE A 202 -10.96 -11.10 -9.77
CA PHE A 202 -12.39 -10.92 -10.01
C PHE A 202 -12.95 -9.72 -9.26
N LEU A 203 -12.58 -9.50 -8.00
CA LEU A 203 -13.00 -8.32 -7.23
C LEU A 203 -12.61 -7.02 -7.93
N ILE A 204 -11.38 -6.91 -8.43
CA ILE A 204 -10.94 -5.72 -9.19
C ILE A 204 -11.77 -5.54 -10.46
N ILE A 205 -12.05 -6.63 -11.19
CA ILE A 205 -12.88 -6.60 -12.39
C ILE A 205 -14.30 -6.11 -12.08
N SER A 206 -14.91 -6.69 -11.05
CA SER A 206 -16.29 -6.38 -10.63
C SER A 206 -16.41 -4.95 -10.15
N ASP A 207 -15.46 -4.47 -9.35
CA ASP A 207 -15.37 -3.07 -8.93
C ASP A 207 -15.33 -2.14 -10.14
N LYS A 208 -14.45 -2.41 -11.11
CA LYS A 208 -14.31 -1.56 -12.30
C LYS A 208 -15.57 -1.54 -13.15
N ILE A 209 -16.21 -2.69 -13.34
CA ILE A 209 -17.48 -2.80 -14.07
C ILE A 209 -18.58 -1.95 -13.38
N ASN A 210 -18.65 -2.01 -12.05
CA ASN A 210 -19.66 -1.32 -11.26
C ASN A 210 -19.39 0.20 -11.13
N GLU A 211 -18.14 0.60 -10.88
CA GLU A 211 -17.70 2.00 -10.77
C GLU A 211 -17.95 2.76 -12.08
N GLU A 212 -17.51 2.20 -13.21
CA GLU A 212 -17.56 2.86 -14.52
C GLU A 212 -18.94 2.72 -15.19
N LYS A 213 -19.88 1.97 -14.57
CA LYS A 213 -21.21 1.65 -15.13
C LYS A 213 -21.13 1.18 -16.58
N ILE A 214 -20.13 0.35 -16.88
CA ILE A 214 -19.69 0.02 -18.25
C ILE A 214 -20.84 -0.54 -19.11
N SER A 215 -21.77 -1.29 -18.50
CA SER A 215 -22.92 -1.82 -19.22
C SER A 215 -24.13 -2.08 -18.31
N SER A 216 -25.32 -1.87 -18.84
CA SER A 216 -26.58 -2.27 -18.22
C SER A 216 -26.97 -3.73 -18.54
N ALA A 217 -26.18 -4.44 -19.37
CA ALA A 217 -26.49 -5.79 -19.80
C ALA A 217 -26.60 -6.76 -18.62
N GLN A 218 -27.67 -7.56 -18.60
CA GLN A 218 -27.98 -8.46 -17.50
C GLN A 218 -26.87 -9.48 -17.26
N ASP A 219 -26.31 -10.07 -18.31
CA ASP A 219 -25.21 -11.04 -18.20
C ASP A 219 -23.97 -10.45 -17.50
N ILE A 220 -23.62 -9.19 -17.78
CA ILE A 220 -22.48 -8.52 -17.14
C ILE A 220 -22.76 -8.31 -15.64
N LYS A 221 -23.99 -7.95 -15.27
CA LYS A 221 -24.40 -7.83 -13.86
C LYS A 221 -24.42 -9.17 -13.14
N THR A 222 -24.89 -10.22 -13.80
CA THR A 222 -24.88 -11.59 -13.27
C THR A 222 -23.44 -12.05 -13.03
N PHE A 223 -22.53 -11.78 -13.96
CA PHE A 223 -21.10 -12.07 -13.79
C PHE A 223 -20.50 -11.29 -12.61
N ALA A 224 -20.62 -9.96 -12.61
CA ALA A 224 -19.98 -9.08 -11.63
C ALA A 224 -20.44 -9.32 -10.18
N ASN A 225 -21.66 -9.83 -9.97
CA ASN A 225 -22.24 -10.01 -8.64
C ASN A 225 -22.48 -11.47 -8.24
N GLY A 226 -22.37 -12.43 -9.17
CA GLY A 226 -22.80 -13.82 -8.94
C GLY A 226 -21.66 -14.83 -8.79
N MET A 227 -20.42 -14.45 -9.06
CA MET A 227 -19.30 -15.40 -9.02
C MET A 227 -18.86 -15.72 -7.59
N SER A 228 -18.56 -16.99 -7.33
CA SER A 228 -17.93 -17.47 -6.10
C SER A 228 -16.75 -18.37 -6.43
N PHE A 229 -15.65 -18.20 -5.70
CA PHE A 229 -14.42 -18.98 -5.81
C PHE A 229 -14.22 -19.96 -4.64
N GLU A 230 -15.24 -20.13 -3.78
CA GLU A 230 -15.21 -21.09 -2.68
C GLU A 230 -15.07 -22.52 -3.20
N LYS A 231 -14.06 -23.24 -2.66
CA LYS A 231 -13.82 -24.64 -3.03
C LYS A 231 -14.89 -25.53 -2.39
N PRO A 232 -15.44 -26.51 -3.12
CA PRO A 232 -16.39 -27.47 -2.56
C PRO A 232 -15.73 -28.38 -1.50
N GLU A 233 -16.55 -28.95 -0.62
CA GLU A 233 -16.09 -29.86 0.44
C GLU A 233 -15.34 -31.07 -0.12
N THR A 234 -14.32 -31.51 0.63
CA THR A 234 -13.51 -32.69 0.29
C THR A 234 -14.39 -33.94 0.22
N GLY A 235 -14.54 -34.51 -0.97
CA GLY A 235 -15.39 -35.68 -1.24
C GLY A 235 -16.53 -35.41 -2.21
N ASP A 236 -16.92 -34.15 -2.44
CA ASP A 236 -17.92 -33.80 -3.46
C ASP A 236 -17.27 -33.73 -4.86
N LEU A 237 -17.17 -34.90 -5.50
CA LEU A 237 -16.69 -35.02 -6.88
C LEU A 237 -17.55 -34.22 -7.87
N SER A 238 -18.85 -34.05 -7.60
CA SER A 238 -19.78 -33.36 -8.50
C SER A 238 -19.61 -31.84 -8.43
N GLY A 239 -19.53 -31.28 -7.21
CA GLY A 239 -19.20 -29.89 -6.95
C GLY A 239 -17.80 -29.55 -7.45
N SER A 240 -16.81 -30.41 -7.21
CA SER A 240 -15.44 -30.22 -7.71
C SER A 240 -15.39 -30.09 -9.23
N ASN A 241 -16.17 -30.90 -9.95
CA ASN A 241 -16.24 -30.78 -11.41
C ASN A 241 -16.91 -29.48 -11.86
N ARG A 242 -18.02 -29.06 -11.24
CA ARG A 242 -18.68 -27.78 -11.57
C ARG A 242 -17.77 -26.60 -11.30
N TYR A 243 -17.07 -26.61 -10.16
CA TYR A 243 -16.09 -25.60 -9.78
C TYR A 243 -14.97 -25.47 -10.83
N ASN A 244 -14.39 -26.60 -11.26
CA ASN A 244 -13.36 -26.60 -12.30
C ASN A 244 -13.86 -26.06 -13.64
N VAL A 245 -15.09 -26.41 -14.04
CA VAL A 245 -15.72 -25.86 -15.26
C VAL A 245 -15.86 -24.34 -15.16
N LYS A 246 -16.42 -23.83 -14.05
CA LYS A 246 -16.59 -22.39 -13.80
C LYS A 246 -15.27 -21.62 -13.86
N ILE A 247 -14.24 -22.10 -13.16
CA ILE A 247 -12.90 -21.49 -13.21
C ILE A 247 -12.33 -21.53 -14.63
N THR A 248 -12.54 -22.61 -15.37
CA THR A 248 -12.05 -22.71 -16.75
C THR A 248 -12.73 -21.66 -17.63
N ILE A 249 -14.05 -21.51 -17.54
CA ILE A 249 -14.79 -20.50 -18.30
C ILE A 249 -14.29 -19.09 -17.95
N TYR A 250 -14.05 -18.81 -16.67
CA TYR A 250 -13.47 -17.54 -16.23
C TYR A 250 -12.08 -17.29 -16.83
N LYS A 251 -11.17 -18.27 -16.76
CA LYS A 251 -9.84 -18.18 -17.40
C LYS A 251 -9.95 -17.97 -18.92
N CYS A 252 -10.88 -18.65 -19.59
CA CYS A 252 -11.17 -18.42 -21.00
C CYS A 252 -11.71 -17.00 -21.28
N LEU A 253 -12.54 -16.46 -20.38
CA LEU A 253 -13.04 -15.08 -20.47
C LEU A 253 -11.91 -14.05 -20.34
N LEU A 254 -10.95 -14.26 -19.42
CA LEU A 254 -9.74 -13.44 -19.34
C LEU A 254 -8.91 -13.55 -20.63
N LYS A 255 -8.75 -14.76 -21.17
CA LYS A 255 -7.96 -14.99 -22.38
C LYS A 255 -8.55 -14.28 -23.60
N VAL A 256 -9.86 -14.36 -23.81
CA VAL A 256 -10.53 -13.67 -24.93
C VAL A 256 -10.54 -12.15 -24.75
N ALA A 257 -10.55 -11.67 -23.50
CA ALA A 257 -10.37 -10.25 -23.19
C ALA A 257 -8.92 -9.74 -23.37
N GLY A 258 -7.98 -10.64 -23.65
CA GLY A 258 -6.59 -10.31 -23.96
C GLY A 258 -5.71 -10.10 -22.72
N PHE A 259 -6.04 -10.71 -21.59
CA PHE A 259 -5.15 -10.80 -20.44
C PHE A 259 -4.03 -11.80 -20.72
N GLU A 260 -2.78 -11.40 -20.47
CA GLU A 260 -1.61 -12.23 -20.75
C GLU A 260 -1.50 -13.38 -19.75
N THR A 261 -0.99 -14.53 -20.19
CA THR A 261 -0.82 -15.69 -19.30
C THR A 261 0.44 -16.41 -19.72
N GLU A 262 1.14 -17.06 -18.79
CA GLU A 262 2.23 -17.93 -19.17
C GLU A 262 1.68 -19.09 -20.03
N ASN A 263 2.33 -19.35 -21.17
CA ASN A 263 1.88 -20.28 -22.21
C ASN A 263 1.73 -21.75 -21.74
N THR A 264 2.16 -22.05 -20.51
CA THR A 264 2.14 -23.37 -19.87
C THR A 264 0.90 -23.63 -19.01
N THR A 265 -0.04 -22.68 -18.91
CA THR A 265 -1.25 -22.84 -18.10
C THR A 265 -2.12 -23.94 -18.69
N LYS A 266 -2.02 -25.14 -18.11
CA LYS A 266 -2.82 -26.29 -18.50
C LYS A 266 -4.05 -26.39 -17.59
N ILE A 267 -5.21 -26.60 -18.20
CA ILE A 267 -6.48 -26.65 -17.48
C ILE A 267 -7.15 -28.00 -17.73
N SER A 268 -7.77 -28.55 -16.70
CA SER A 268 -8.54 -29.80 -16.79
C SER A 268 -9.96 -29.59 -16.30
N PHE A 269 -10.95 -29.97 -17.10
CA PHE A 269 -12.34 -30.00 -16.69
C PHE A 269 -13.05 -31.23 -17.27
N SER A 270 -14.06 -31.72 -16.55
CA SER A 270 -14.86 -32.85 -16.99
C SER A 270 -16.10 -32.36 -17.73
N ALA A 271 -16.14 -32.56 -19.05
CA ALA A 271 -17.35 -32.35 -19.85
C ALA A 271 -18.31 -33.54 -19.74
N ASN A 272 -19.61 -33.27 -19.64
CA ASN A 272 -20.63 -34.32 -19.64
C ASN A 272 -20.61 -35.08 -20.99
N PRO A 273 -20.70 -36.42 -21.00
CA PRO A 273 -20.73 -37.22 -22.23
C PRO A 273 -21.78 -36.78 -23.27
N LYS A 274 -22.96 -36.30 -22.84
CA LYS A 274 -24.00 -35.80 -23.75
C LYS A 274 -23.61 -34.50 -24.48
N ILE A 275 -22.69 -33.75 -23.91
CA ILE A 275 -22.17 -32.47 -24.45
C ILE A 275 -21.11 -32.72 -25.52
N LYS A 276 -20.44 -33.88 -25.46
CA LYS A 276 -19.56 -34.35 -26.54
C LYS A 276 -20.34 -34.51 -27.87
N CYS A 277 -21.66 -34.74 -27.80
CA CYS A 277 -22.58 -34.75 -28.94
C CYS A 277 -23.02 -33.36 -29.43
N ILE A 278 -22.54 -32.26 -28.84
CA ILE A 278 -22.84 -30.90 -29.34
C ILE A 278 -21.71 -30.40 -30.24
N GLN A 279 -20.45 -30.82 -30.03
CA GLN A 279 -19.36 -30.57 -30.98
C GLN A 279 -19.63 -31.17 -32.37
N SER A 280 -20.53 -32.16 -32.44
CA SER A 280 -20.96 -32.83 -33.66
C SER A 280 -21.88 -32.02 -34.58
N PHE A 281 -22.42 -30.88 -34.15
CA PHE A 281 -23.28 -30.03 -35.00
C PHE A 281 -22.48 -29.06 -35.89
N GLY A 282 -21.51 -29.62 -36.59
CA GLY A 282 -20.74 -29.03 -37.69
C GLY A 282 -20.04 -30.09 -38.54
N LYS A 283 -19.65 -31.20 -37.91
CA LYS A 283 -19.44 -32.57 -38.43
C LYS A 283 -19.44 -33.45 -37.20
N ASN A 284 -20.11 -34.60 -37.22
CA ASN A 284 -20.14 -35.49 -36.08
C ASN A 284 -18.68 -35.81 -35.67
N ILE A 285 -18.25 -35.65 -34.42
CA ILE A 285 -16.90 -36.14 -34.03
C ILE A 285 -16.79 -37.63 -34.37
N ASN A 286 -17.91 -38.34 -34.22
CA ASN A 286 -18.09 -39.70 -34.71
C ASN A 286 -17.90 -39.80 -36.24
N GLU A 287 -18.41 -38.88 -37.06
CA GLU A 287 -18.27 -38.91 -38.54
C GLU A 287 -16.87 -38.51 -39.01
N TYR A 288 -16.19 -37.59 -38.33
CA TYR A 288 -14.82 -37.20 -38.66
C TYR A 288 -13.82 -38.32 -38.29
N ALA A 289 -14.06 -39.03 -37.18
CA ALA A 289 -13.22 -40.14 -36.72
C ALA A 289 -13.57 -41.49 -37.39
N LEU A 290 -14.86 -41.80 -37.61
CA LEU A 290 -15.31 -42.97 -38.38
C LEU A 290 -15.01 -42.82 -39.88
N GLY A 291 -15.01 -41.59 -40.41
CA GLY A 291 -14.56 -41.29 -41.76
C GLY A 291 -13.06 -41.55 -42.00
N GLN A 292 -12.28 -41.72 -40.92
CA GLN A 292 -10.89 -42.19 -40.96
C GLN A 292 -10.73 -43.66 -40.51
N GLY A 293 -11.83 -44.43 -40.43
CA GLY A 293 -11.79 -45.85 -40.11
C GLY A 293 -11.58 -46.19 -38.64
N LYS A 294 -11.69 -45.23 -37.71
CA LYS A 294 -11.60 -45.50 -36.26
C LYS A 294 -12.88 -46.14 -35.74
N THR A 295 -12.75 -47.12 -34.86
CA THR A 295 -13.87 -47.80 -34.19
C THR A 295 -14.50 -46.96 -33.09
N GLN A 296 -15.76 -47.23 -32.75
CA GLN A 296 -16.51 -46.51 -31.72
C GLN A 296 -15.81 -46.53 -30.34
N ALA A 297 -15.13 -47.63 -30.02
CA ALA A 297 -14.34 -47.76 -28.80
C ALA A 297 -13.07 -46.87 -28.79
N GLU A 298 -12.44 -46.64 -29.95
CA GLU A 298 -11.27 -45.75 -30.07
C GLU A 298 -11.66 -44.28 -29.93
N VAL A 299 -12.82 -43.90 -30.49
CA VAL A 299 -13.41 -42.57 -30.30
C VAL A 299 -13.76 -42.33 -28.84
N GLU A 300 -14.37 -43.31 -28.17
CA GLU A 300 -14.63 -43.24 -26.72
C GLU A 300 -13.35 -43.18 -25.89
N ASN A 301 -12.26 -43.82 -26.33
CA ASN A 301 -10.95 -43.75 -25.69
C ASN A 301 -10.26 -42.38 -25.89
N GLU A 302 -10.31 -41.78 -27.08
CA GLU A 302 -9.85 -40.39 -27.29
C GLU A 302 -10.68 -39.39 -26.47
N LEU A 303 -11.99 -39.63 -26.35
CA LEU A 303 -12.87 -38.82 -25.51
C LEU A 303 -12.61 -39.05 -24.00
N LYS A 304 -12.04 -40.20 -23.59
CA LYS A 304 -11.51 -40.42 -22.23
C LYS A 304 -10.16 -39.74 -22.00
N LYS A 305 -9.35 -39.52 -23.05
CA LYS A 305 -8.07 -38.78 -22.99
C LYS A 305 -8.22 -37.27 -22.69
N ILE A 306 -9.41 -36.67 -22.79
CA ILE A 306 -9.68 -35.27 -22.40
C ILE A 306 -9.54 -35.03 -20.86
N LYS A 307 -9.27 -36.08 -20.08
CA LYS A 307 -8.76 -35.90 -18.70
C LYS A 307 -7.32 -35.36 -18.66
N GLU A 308 -6.60 -35.36 -19.78
CA GLU A 308 -5.28 -34.76 -19.86
C GLU A 308 -5.40 -33.23 -19.89
N PRO A 309 -4.53 -32.50 -19.20
CA PRO A 309 -4.61 -31.04 -19.11
C PRO A 309 -4.46 -30.40 -20.51
N ILE A 310 -5.47 -29.67 -20.97
CA ILE A 310 -5.48 -28.99 -22.28
C ILE A 310 -4.99 -27.55 -22.16
N SER A 311 -4.61 -26.93 -23.30
CA SER A 311 -4.24 -25.52 -23.30
C SER A 311 -5.46 -24.62 -23.11
N ILE A 312 -5.26 -23.43 -22.57
CA ILE A 312 -6.32 -22.43 -22.42
C ILE A 312 -6.97 -22.02 -23.76
N ASN A 313 -6.21 -22.08 -24.85
CA ASN A 313 -6.70 -21.77 -26.20
C ASN A 313 -7.64 -22.87 -26.70
N ASP A 314 -7.30 -24.14 -26.44
CA ASP A 314 -8.16 -25.27 -26.80
C ASP A 314 -9.45 -25.25 -25.98
N ALA A 315 -9.34 -24.96 -24.68
CA ALA A 315 -10.51 -24.76 -23.82
C ALA A 315 -11.40 -23.61 -24.32
N LEU A 316 -10.80 -22.46 -24.68
CA LEU A 316 -11.54 -21.32 -25.21
C LEU A 316 -12.26 -21.67 -26.51
N PHE A 317 -11.57 -22.32 -27.45
CA PHE A 317 -12.17 -22.80 -28.70
C PHE A 317 -13.34 -23.75 -28.41
N TRP A 318 -13.16 -24.67 -27.46
CA TRP A 318 -14.18 -25.62 -27.04
C TRP A 318 -15.45 -24.91 -26.52
N PHE A 319 -15.30 -23.94 -25.60
CA PHE A 319 -16.43 -23.19 -25.05
C PHE A 319 -17.12 -22.29 -26.07
N ILE A 320 -16.37 -21.67 -27.00
CA ILE A 320 -16.96 -20.91 -28.11
C ILE A 320 -17.84 -21.83 -28.96
N LYS A 321 -17.33 -23.01 -29.34
CA LYS A 321 -18.09 -23.97 -30.16
C LYS A 321 -19.31 -24.51 -29.44
N LEU A 322 -19.19 -24.80 -28.14
CA LEU A 322 -20.33 -25.18 -27.30
C LEU A 322 -21.43 -24.12 -27.38
N ARG A 323 -21.08 -22.84 -27.18
CA ARG A 323 -22.04 -21.73 -27.16
C ARG A 323 -22.67 -21.45 -28.53
N GLU A 324 -21.90 -21.56 -29.61
CA GLU A 324 -22.38 -21.42 -30.99
C GLU A 324 -23.37 -22.54 -31.37
N ASN A 325 -23.04 -23.78 -31.03
CA ASN A 325 -23.89 -24.92 -31.37
C ASN A 325 -25.18 -24.94 -30.54
N ALA A 326 -25.12 -24.51 -29.27
CA ALA A 326 -26.32 -24.27 -28.47
C ALA A 326 -27.23 -23.21 -29.11
N GLN A 327 -26.66 -22.15 -29.69
CA GLN A 327 -27.43 -21.14 -30.42
C GLN A 327 -28.11 -21.72 -31.66
N LYS A 328 -27.37 -22.43 -32.50
CA LYS A 328 -27.91 -23.04 -33.73
C LYS A 328 -29.06 -24.00 -33.44
N LEU A 329 -28.92 -24.81 -32.38
CA LEU A 329 -29.96 -25.73 -31.97
C LEU A 329 -31.21 -24.97 -31.51
N ALA A 330 -31.05 -23.90 -30.73
CA ALA A 330 -32.17 -23.04 -30.33
C ALA A 330 -32.86 -22.38 -31.52
N ASP A 331 -32.08 -21.87 -32.48
CA ASP A 331 -32.61 -21.25 -33.71
C ASP A 331 -33.36 -22.27 -34.58
N SER A 332 -32.96 -23.56 -34.55
CA SER A 332 -33.62 -24.63 -35.30
C SER A 332 -34.97 -25.06 -34.69
N ILE A 333 -35.14 -24.90 -33.38
CA ILE A 333 -36.35 -25.27 -32.64
C ILE A 333 -37.40 -24.14 -32.71
N ASN A 334 -36.99 -22.87 -32.89
CA ASN A 334 -37.88 -21.71 -32.80
C ASN A 334 -37.94 -20.85 -34.08
N LYS A 335 -39.07 -20.89 -34.80
CA LYS A 335 -39.37 -19.89 -35.86
C LYS A 335 -40.11 -18.64 -35.36
N GLU A 336 -40.74 -18.67 -34.17
CA GLU A 336 -41.66 -17.58 -33.74
C GLU A 336 -41.34 -16.92 -32.37
N ASN A 337 -40.53 -17.52 -31.47
CA ASN A 337 -40.16 -16.88 -30.19
C ASN A 337 -38.66 -17.04 -29.85
N LYS A 338 -37.82 -16.15 -30.41
CA LYS A 338 -36.35 -16.26 -30.45
C LYS A 338 -35.59 -16.13 -29.11
N GLY A 339 -36.25 -15.91 -27.97
CA GLY A 339 -35.55 -15.44 -26.75
C GLY A 339 -35.79 -16.20 -25.45
N SER A 340 -36.95 -16.81 -25.23
CA SER A 340 -37.29 -17.39 -23.92
C SER A 340 -36.80 -18.83 -23.72
N GLU A 341 -36.28 -19.49 -24.75
CA GLU A 341 -36.02 -20.94 -24.72
C GLU A 341 -34.55 -21.37 -24.77
N ILE A 342 -33.57 -20.47 -24.92
CA ILE A 342 -32.14 -20.89 -24.77
C ILE A 342 -31.86 -21.40 -23.36
N LYS A 343 -32.49 -20.82 -22.33
CA LYS A 343 -32.42 -21.33 -20.96
C LYS A 343 -32.97 -22.76 -20.86
N LYS A 344 -34.14 -23.04 -21.47
CA LYS A 344 -34.72 -24.39 -21.60
C LYS A 344 -33.84 -25.34 -22.40
N LEU A 345 -33.21 -24.88 -23.48
CA LEU A 345 -32.23 -25.69 -24.22
C LEU A 345 -31.00 -26.00 -23.38
N TRP A 346 -30.49 -25.11 -22.53
CA TRP A 346 -29.41 -25.48 -21.62
C TRP A 346 -29.83 -26.61 -20.65
N TYR A 347 -31.12 -26.69 -20.25
CA TYR A 347 -31.69 -27.83 -19.52
C TYR A 347 -31.79 -29.11 -20.37
N GLU A 348 -32.10 -29.01 -21.66
CA GLU A 348 -32.29 -30.17 -22.56
C GLU A 348 -30.97 -30.69 -23.19
N VAL A 349 -30.01 -29.79 -23.42
CA VAL A 349 -28.76 -30.00 -24.17
C VAL A 349 -27.58 -30.30 -23.23
N LEU A 350 -27.64 -29.85 -21.97
CA LEU A 350 -26.64 -30.13 -20.94
C LEU A 350 -27.24 -30.86 -19.71
N PRO A 351 -27.97 -31.98 -19.85
CA PRO A 351 -28.59 -32.60 -18.67
C PRO A 351 -27.48 -33.06 -17.73
N SER A 352 -27.44 -32.58 -16.48
CA SER A 352 -26.60 -33.23 -15.48
C SER A 352 -27.10 -34.66 -15.24
N SER A 353 -26.30 -35.48 -14.55
CA SER A 353 -26.68 -36.84 -14.15
C SER A 353 -27.96 -36.89 -13.30
N SER A 354 -28.41 -35.75 -12.77
CA SER A 354 -29.60 -35.56 -11.94
C SER A 354 -30.64 -34.69 -12.66
N LYS A 355 -31.91 -35.14 -12.67
CA LYS A 355 -33.05 -34.51 -13.40
C LYS A 355 -33.30 -33.02 -13.09
N ASP A 356 -32.79 -32.51 -11.96
CA ASP A 356 -33.13 -31.17 -11.47
C ASP A 356 -31.93 -30.22 -11.28
N LYS A 357 -30.72 -30.57 -11.74
CA LYS A 357 -29.55 -29.67 -11.66
C LYS A 357 -28.94 -29.45 -13.04
N LEU A 358 -28.62 -28.19 -13.35
CA LEU A 358 -27.90 -27.84 -14.57
C LEU A 358 -26.40 -28.20 -14.44
N TRP A 359 -25.76 -28.46 -15.59
CA TRP A 359 -24.31 -28.59 -15.67
C TRP A 359 -23.60 -27.22 -15.59
N LEU A 360 -24.26 -26.16 -16.12
CA LEU A 360 -23.82 -24.77 -16.06
C LEU A 360 -24.87 -23.94 -15.33
N ASP A 361 -24.46 -23.10 -14.38
CA ASP A 361 -25.37 -22.18 -13.73
C ASP A 361 -25.54 -20.86 -14.51
N ASP A 362 -26.35 -19.94 -13.97
CA ASP A 362 -26.64 -18.66 -14.60
C ASP A 362 -25.37 -17.78 -14.78
N VAL A 363 -24.37 -17.94 -13.92
CA VAL A 363 -23.09 -17.21 -14.01
C VAL A 363 -22.21 -17.81 -15.10
N ASP A 364 -22.14 -19.14 -15.17
CA ASP A 364 -21.44 -19.85 -16.24
C ASP A 364 -21.99 -19.47 -17.62
N ILE A 365 -23.32 -19.45 -17.77
CA ILE A 365 -24.00 -19.03 -18.99
C ILE A 365 -23.70 -17.56 -19.31
N ALA A 366 -23.73 -16.67 -18.32
CA ALA A 366 -23.39 -15.27 -18.49
C ALA A 366 -21.95 -15.08 -19.00
N MET A 367 -20.98 -15.81 -18.44
CA MET A 367 -19.60 -15.76 -18.90
C MET A 367 -19.45 -16.29 -20.35
N LEU A 368 -20.15 -17.36 -20.72
CA LEU A 368 -20.17 -17.85 -22.10
C LEU A 368 -20.75 -16.82 -23.07
N ASN A 369 -21.85 -16.15 -22.70
CA ASN A 369 -22.43 -15.04 -23.45
C ASN A 369 -21.44 -13.88 -23.61
N MET A 370 -20.69 -13.57 -22.55
CA MET A 370 -19.64 -12.55 -22.58
C MET A 370 -18.48 -12.91 -23.52
N ILE A 371 -18.05 -14.17 -23.55
CA ILE A 371 -16.99 -14.66 -24.45
C ILE A 371 -17.37 -14.40 -25.92
N VAL A 372 -18.61 -14.74 -26.31
CA VAL A 372 -19.07 -14.58 -27.71
C VAL A 372 -19.69 -13.22 -28.03
N LYS A 373 -19.81 -12.32 -27.03
CA LYS A 373 -20.46 -10.99 -27.13
C LYS A 373 -21.91 -11.06 -27.63
N LYS A 374 -22.65 -12.10 -27.26
CA LYS A 374 -24.07 -12.26 -27.59
C LYS A 374 -24.81 -12.76 -26.36
N ASN A 375 -25.95 -12.14 -26.07
CA ASN A 375 -26.83 -12.59 -24.99
C ASN A 375 -27.52 -13.92 -25.37
N SER A 376 -28.32 -14.45 -24.45
CA SER A 376 -29.11 -15.67 -24.68
C SER A 376 -30.18 -15.56 -25.77
N THR A 377 -30.41 -14.39 -26.39
CA THR A 377 -31.33 -14.22 -27.54
C THR A 377 -30.57 -14.05 -28.86
N GLY A 378 -29.24 -14.17 -28.84
CA GLY A 378 -28.37 -13.96 -30.00
C GLY A 378 -28.08 -12.48 -30.32
N THR A 379 -28.62 -11.54 -29.53
CA THR A 379 -28.41 -10.10 -29.68
C THR A 379 -27.00 -9.71 -29.23
N ALA A 380 -26.35 -8.84 -29.99
CA ALA A 380 -25.01 -8.37 -29.67
C ALA A 380 -24.98 -7.61 -28.33
N MET A 381 -23.94 -7.84 -27.54
CA MET A 381 -23.68 -7.16 -26.27
C MET A 381 -22.20 -6.79 -26.13
N PHE A 382 -21.87 -5.97 -25.14
CA PHE A 382 -20.49 -5.53 -24.91
C PHE A 382 -19.55 -6.72 -24.59
N GLY A 383 -20.03 -7.68 -23.80
CA GLY A 383 -19.37 -8.94 -23.49
C GLY A 383 -18.03 -8.78 -22.78
N TYR A 384 -17.03 -9.57 -23.19
CA TYR A 384 -15.68 -9.57 -22.60
C TYR A 384 -14.99 -8.20 -22.62
N LYS A 385 -15.43 -7.26 -23.48
CA LYS A 385 -14.89 -5.89 -23.50
C LYS A 385 -15.09 -5.16 -22.17
N ALA A 386 -16.06 -5.60 -21.36
CA ALA A 386 -16.29 -5.08 -20.01
C ALA A 386 -15.08 -5.21 -19.08
N LEU A 387 -14.19 -6.17 -19.35
CA LEU A 387 -13.01 -6.44 -18.52
C LEU A 387 -11.81 -5.55 -18.88
N LEU A 388 -11.85 -4.85 -20.02
CA LEU A 388 -10.66 -4.17 -20.56
C LEU A 388 -10.11 -3.07 -19.66
N SER A 389 -10.95 -2.37 -18.89
CA SER A 389 -10.50 -1.33 -17.95
C SER A 389 -9.72 -1.90 -16.75
N SER A 390 -9.84 -3.20 -16.49
CA SER A 390 -9.12 -3.90 -15.42
C SER A 390 -7.78 -4.48 -15.87
N LYS A 391 -7.47 -4.43 -17.17
CA LYS A 391 -6.24 -5.02 -17.72
C LYS A 391 -4.97 -4.41 -17.14
N ASP A 392 -4.99 -3.13 -16.77
CA ASP A 392 -3.84 -2.44 -16.17
C ASP A 392 -3.48 -2.96 -14.76
N TYR A 393 -4.35 -3.74 -14.12
CA TYR A 393 -4.16 -4.29 -12.78
C TYR A 393 -3.55 -5.70 -12.81
N HIS A 394 -3.31 -6.24 -14.00
CA HIS A 394 -2.90 -7.63 -14.21
C HIS A 394 -1.44 -7.77 -14.66
N THR A 395 -0.75 -8.77 -14.09
CA THR A 395 0.53 -9.28 -14.60
C THR A 395 0.50 -10.80 -14.77
N SER A 396 1.22 -11.32 -15.77
CA SER A 396 1.39 -12.75 -15.98
C SER A 396 2.56 -13.35 -15.17
N SER A 397 3.42 -12.51 -14.59
CA SER A 397 4.70 -12.94 -14.01
C SER A 397 4.64 -13.36 -12.54
N ARG A 398 3.47 -13.30 -11.88
CA ARG A 398 3.32 -13.60 -10.45
C ARG A 398 2.53 -14.87 -10.21
N ASN A 399 2.88 -15.55 -9.13
CA ASN A 399 2.22 -16.78 -8.65
C ASN A 399 1.81 -16.70 -7.16
N SER A 400 2.12 -15.60 -6.47
CA SER A 400 1.88 -15.39 -5.04
C SER A 400 1.13 -14.08 -4.78
N ASP A 401 0.39 -14.02 -3.67
CA ASP A 401 -0.25 -12.78 -3.21
C ASP A 401 0.81 -11.76 -2.75
N VAL A 402 0.89 -10.67 -3.51
CA VAL A 402 1.81 -9.57 -3.27
C VAL A 402 1.56 -8.89 -1.92
N LYS A 403 0.31 -8.80 -1.46
CA LYS A 403 -0.03 -8.14 -0.19
C LYS A 403 0.52 -8.95 0.98
N GLU A 404 0.32 -10.27 0.93
CA GLU A 404 0.85 -11.20 1.93
C GLU A 404 2.38 -11.25 1.93
N GLU A 405 2.99 -11.32 0.74
CA GLU A 405 4.44 -11.30 0.58
C GLU A 405 5.06 -10.03 1.20
N ILE A 406 4.52 -8.86 0.86
CA ILE A 406 4.96 -7.58 1.43
C ILE A 406 4.81 -7.58 2.95
N TYR A 407 3.67 -8.04 3.47
CA TYR A 407 3.46 -8.13 4.92
C TYR A 407 4.50 -9.02 5.60
N ASN A 408 4.83 -10.16 5.00
CA ASN A 408 5.84 -11.07 5.52
C ASN A 408 7.25 -10.47 5.47
N HIS A 409 7.59 -9.69 4.43
CA HIS A 409 8.85 -8.93 4.41
C HIS A 409 8.90 -7.89 5.54
N LEU A 410 7.82 -7.15 5.76
CA LEU A 410 7.72 -6.17 6.84
C LEU A 410 7.82 -6.84 8.21
N ALA A 411 7.14 -7.96 8.43
CA ALA A 411 7.21 -8.73 9.67
C ALA A 411 8.64 -9.22 9.99
N ASN A 412 9.44 -9.48 8.95
CA ASN A 412 10.85 -9.88 9.08
C ASN A 412 11.83 -8.69 9.18
N GLY A 413 11.34 -7.45 9.37
CA GLY A 413 12.21 -6.27 9.54
C GLY A 413 12.89 -5.79 8.27
N LYS A 414 12.35 -6.14 7.08
CA LYS A 414 12.84 -5.65 5.79
C LYS A 414 12.32 -4.25 5.48
N ILE A 415 13.05 -3.56 4.61
CA ILE A 415 12.63 -2.34 3.93
C ILE A 415 11.93 -2.76 2.63
N VAL A 416 10.69 -2.34 2.46
CA VAL A 416 9.89 -2.55 1.26
C VAL A 416 9.65 -1.19 0.61
N ILE A 417 10.13 -1.00 -0.61
CA ILE A 417 9.93 0.24 -1.37
C ILE A 417 8.93 -0.03 -2.48
N LEU A 418 7.83 0.72 -2.47
CA LEU A 418 6.86 0.76 -3.56
C LEU A 418 7.21 1.96 -4.42
N ASP A 419 7.84 1.70 -5.57
CA ASP A 419 8.12 2.74 -6.53
C ASP A 419 6.84 3.02 -7.35
N LEU A 420 6.23 4.14 -7.02
CA LEU A 420 5.00 4.66 -7.61
C LEU A 420 5.30 5.80 -8.60
N SER A 421 6.56 6.01 -9.01
CA SER A 421 6.93 7.03 -10.00
C SER A 421 6.36 6.75 -11.38
N VAL A 422 6.07 5.47 -11.68
CA VAL A 422 5.55 5.04 -12.98
C VAL A 422 4.23 4.30 -12.82
N GLY A 423 3.23 4.66 -13.62
CA GLY A 423 1.89 4.07 -13.62
C GLY A 423 0.78 5.12 -13.69
N LYS A 424 -0.46 4.70 -13.89
CA LYS A 424 -1.63 5.60 -13.91
C LYS A 424 -1.93 6.10 -12.50
N ALA A 425 -2.23 7.39 -12.33
CA ALA A 425 -2.46 8.01 -11.02
C ALA A 425 -3.50 7.25 -10.16
N ASN A 426 -4.68 6.97 -10.72
CA ASN A 426 -5.74 6.25 -10.00
C ASN A 426 -5.34 4.82 -9.56
N LEU A 427 -4.51 4.15 -10.37
CA LEU A 427 -4.00 2.81 -10.03
C LEU A 427 -3.05 2.87 -8.82
N ARG A 428 -2.18 3.89 -8.77
CA ARG A 428 -1.26 4.13 -7.65
C ARG A 428 -2.00 4.36 -6.35
N GLU A 429 -3.02 5.21 -6.39
CA GLU A 429 -3.86 5.50 -5.22
C GLU A 429 -4.57 4.24 -4.72
N LYS A 430 -5.26 3.50 -5.63
CA LYS A 430 -5.99 2.27 -5.28
C LYS A 430 -5.08 1.19 -4.68
N ILE A 431 -3.96 0.86 -5.35
CA ILE A 431 -3.00 -0.14 -4.84
C ILE A 431 -2.42 0.29 -3.49
N SER A 432 -2.12 1.57 -3.31
CA SER A 432 -1.55 2.07 -2.05
C SER A 432 -2.55 1.96 -0.91
N GLN A 433 -3.80 2.34 -1.16
CA GLN A 433 -4.88 2.26 -0.19
C GLN A 433 -5.21 0.80 0.17
N ASP A 434 -5.25 -0.09 -0.82
CA ASP A 434 -5.55 -1.52 -0.63
C ASP A 434 -4.46 -2.21 0.20
N LEU A 435 -3.18 -1.93 -0.10
CA LEU A 435 -2.06 -2.49 0.67
C LEU A 435 -2.03 -1.95 2.11
N ALA A 436 -2.19 -0.63 2.30
CA ALA A 436 -2.24 -0.05 3.64
C ALA A 436 -3.41 -0.61 4.46
N LYS A 437 -4.58 -0.81 3.84
CA LYS A 437 -5.75 -1.46 4.45
C LYS A 437 -5.46 -2.90 4.83
N TYR A 438 -4.81 -3.67 3.96
CA TYR A 438 -4.42 -5.06 4.23
C TYR A 438 -3.46 -5.14 5.43
N ILE A 439 -2.40 -4.32 5.45
CA ILE A 439 -1.42 -4.30 6.55
C ILE A 439 -2.10 -3.94 7.87
N PHE A 440 -2.94 -2.89 7.85
CA PHE A 440 -3.67 -2.46 9.04
C PHE A 440 -4.59 -3.56 9.58
N ASN A 441 -5.41 -4.17 8.72
CA ASN A 441 -6.34 -5.22 9.13
C ASN A 441 -5.61 -6.47 9.62
N LYS A 442 -4.55 -6.92 8.93
CA LYS A 442 -3.78 -8.10 9.35
C LYS A 442 -3.11 -7.89 10.71
N SER A 443 -2.54 -6.71 10.97
CA SER A 443 -2.00 -6.38 12.30
C SER A 443 -3.09 -6.21 13.37
N MET A 444 -4.26 -5.70 13.01
CA MET A 444 -5.43 -5.64 13.89
C MET A 444 -5.91 -7.05 14.28
N ASP A 445 -6.01 -7.96 13.31
CA ASP A 445 -6.44 -9.34 13.53
C ASP A 445 -5.47 -10.11 14.43
N ILE A 446 -4.15 -9.91 14.28
CA ILE A 446 -3.15 -10.49 15.19
C ILE A 446 -3.37 -9.95 16.61
N PHE A 447 -3.58 -8.64 16.75
CA PHE A 447 -3.79 -8.00 18.04
C PHE A 447 -5.07 -8.47 18.74
N THR A 448 -6.20 -8.58 18.02
CA THR A 448 -7.48 -9.05 18.58
C THR A 448 -7.44 -10.51 19.00
N ASN A 449 -6.55 -11.32 18.40
CA ASN A 449 -6.24 -12.68 18.83
C ASN A 449 -5.26 -12.76 20.02
N ASN A 450 -5.02 -11.66 20.73
CA ASN A 450 -4.08 -11.54 21.85
C ASN A 450 -2.63 -11.90 21.49
N LEU A 451 -2.27 -11.80 20.22
CA LEU A 451 -0.89 -11.95 19.74
C LEU A 451 -0.27 -10.56 19.54
N THR A 452 1.06 -10.53 19.49
CA THR A 452 1.79 -9.29 19.27
C THR A 452 1.99 -9.06 17.77
N PRO A 453 1.42 -8.00 17.17
CA PRO A 453 1.65 -7.68 15.77
C PRO A 453 3.11 -7.25 15.53
N PRO A 454 3.61 -7.37 14.28
CA PRO A 454 4.93 -6.86 13.91
C PRO A 454 4.98 -5.33 13.99
N ASN A 455 6.17 -4.78 14.26
CA ASN A 455 6.38 -3.32 14.24
C ASN A 455 6.59 -2.88 12.80
N ILE A 456 5.76 -1.95 12.33
CA ILE A 456 5.81 -1.47 10.95
C ILE A 456 5.84 0.05 10.94
N MET A 457 6.81 0.62 10.24
CA MET A 457 6.89 2.05 9.95
C MET A 457 6.48 2.29 8.50
N ILE A 458 5.41 3.05 8.29
CA ILE A 458 4.95 3.43 6.96
C ILE A 458 5.47 4.82 6.64
N PHE A 459 6.19 4.98 5.53
CA PHE A 459 6.70 6.24 5.00
C PHE A 459 5.90 6.59 3.75
N ILE A 460 5.32 7.80 3.72
CA ILE A 460 4.58 8.31 2.58
C ILE A 460 5.25 9.58 2.09
N GLU A 461 5.83 9.52 0.90
CA GLU A 461 6.33 10.69 0.21
C GLU A 461 5.18 11.43 -0.49
N GLU A 462 5.33 12.76 -0.64
CA GLU A 462 4.32 13.66 -1.22
C GLU A 462 2.89 13.32 -0.79
N ALA A 463 2.70 13.26 0.53
CA ALA A 463 1.54 12.64 1.16
C ALA A 463 0.19 13.26 0.77
N HIS A 464 0.16 14.47 0.21
CA HIS A 464 -1.07 15.07 -0.33
C HIS A 464 -1.66 14.27 -1.52
N ASN A 465 -0.87 13.40 -2.16
CA ASN A 465 -1.34 12.50 -3.22
C ASN A 465 -2.14 11.29 -2.71
N LEU A 466 -1.93 10.90 -1.44
CA LEU A 466 -2.58 9.72 -0.86
C LEU A 466 -3.49 10.08 0.31
N ILE A 467 -3.19 11.16 1.04
CA ILE A 467 -3.92 11.62 2.22
C ILE A 467 -4.68 12.89 1.87
N GLY A 468 -5.99 12.75 1.65
CA GLY A 468 -6.87 13.88 1.36
C GLY A 468 -7.47 14.53 2.61
N LYS A 469 -7.59 15.86 2.59
CA LYS A 469 -8.20 16.67 3.66
C LYS A 469 -9.62 16.23 4.03
N ARG A 470 -10.39 15.79 3.04
CA ARG A 470 -11.83 15.48 3.14
C ARG A 470 -12.13 13.98 3.24
N MET A 471 -11.10 13.15 3.44
CA MET A 471 -11.32 11.71 3.65
C MET A 471 -12.15 11.48 4.91
N GLU A 472 -13.08 10.54 4.85
CA GLU A 472 -13.87 10.13 6.00
C GLU A 472 -12.99 9.42 7.03
N LEU A 473 -13.34 9.51 8.31
CA LEU A 473 -12.55 8.91 9.40
C LEU A 473 -12.52 7.38 9.35
N THR A 474 -13.44 6.77 8.60
CA THR A 474 -13.50 5.33 8.36
C THR A 474 -12.57 4.87 7.24
N GLU A 475 -12.00 5.79 6.47
CA GLU A 475 -11.07 5.47 5.39
C GLU A 475 -9.68 5.07 5.92
N THR A 476 -8.90 4.43 5.04
CA THR A 476 -7.64 3.76 5.40
C THR A 476 -6.64 4.70 6.09
N TRP A 477 -6.28 5.84 5.50
CA TRP A 477 -5.22 6.68 6.05
C TRP A 477 -5.60 7.38 7.37
N PRO A 478 -6.80 7.98 7.51
CA PRO A 478 -7.25 8.48 8.81
C PRO A 478 -7.29 7.40 9.90
N ARG A 479 -7.71 6.17 9.58
CA ARG A 479 -7.68 5.04 10.53
C ARG A 479 -6.27 4.63 10.91
N VAL A 480 -5.35 4.49 9.94
CA VAL A 480 -3.93 4.19 10.20
C VAL A 480 -3.32 5.25 11.13
N ALA A 481 -3.58 6.53 10.89
CA ALA A 481 -3.08 7.61 11.72
C ALA A 481 -3.68 7.61 13.13
N LYS A 482 -4.98 7.35 13.29
CA LYS A 482 -5.67 7.40 14.58
C LYS A 482 -5.46 6.15 15.43
N GLU A 483 -5.46 4.97 14.81
CA GLU A 483 -5.50 3.68 15.51
C GLU A 483 -4.22 2.86 15.34
N GLY A 484 -3.37 3.18 14.36
CA GLY A 484 -2.19 2.38 14.02
C GLY A 484 -1.24 2.13 15.19
N ALA A 485 -1.14 3.07 16.15
CA ALA A 485 -0.35 2.88 17.36
C ALA A 485 -0.72 1.61 18.15
N LYS A 486 -2.01 1.26 18.20
CA LYS A 486 -2.51 0.05 18.88
C LYS A 486 -2.00 -1.23 18.21
N TYR A 487 -1.78 -1.18 16.91
CA TYR A 487 -1.37 -2.30 16.07
C TYR A 487 0.11 -2.23 15.70
N LYS A 488 0.89 -1.44 16.45
CA LYS A 488 2.34 -1.22 16.26
C LYS A 488 2.73 -0.67 14.87
N ILE A 489 1.85 0.16 14.31
CA ILE A 489 2.05 0.87 13.05
C ILE A 489 2.37 2.34 13.34
N GLY A 490 3.57 2.77 12.94
CA GLY A 490 3.98 4.16 12.87
C GLY A 490 3.80 4.73 11.47
N LEU A 491 3.65 6.05 11.38
CA LEU A 491 3.41 6.76 10.12
C LEU A 491 4.36 7.95 10.00
N VAL A 492 5.17 7.99 8.97
CA VAL A 492 5.97 9.15 8.57
C VAL A 492 5.38 9.66 7.26
N TYR A 493 4.93 10.91 7.24
CA TYR A 493 4.39 11.51 6.04
C TYR A 493 5.15 12.79 5.69
N ALA A 494 5.63 12.86 4.46
CA ALA A 494 6.39 13.99 3.95
C ALA A 494 5.56 14.77 2.92
N THR A 495 5.44 16.09 3.07
CA THR A 495 4.68 16.91 2.12
C THR A 495 5.04 18.39 2.17
N GLN A 496 4.78 19.12 1.08
CA GLN A 496 4.78 20.59 1.08
C GLN A 496 3.39 21.21 1.39
N GLU A 497 2.32 20.44 1.30
CA GLU A 497 0.94 20.93 1.43
C GLU A 497 0.34 20.48 2.77
N VAL A 498 0.70 21.18 3.84
CA VAL A 498 0.20 20.95 5.20
C VAL A 498 -1.34 21.03 5.23
N SER A 499 -1.92 22.00 4.54
CA SER A 499 -3.35 22.28 4.52
C SER A 499 -4.18 21.27 3.74
N SER A 500 -3.54 20.44 2.92
CA SER A 500 -4.13 19.32 2.17
C SER A 500 -4.21 18.03 2.99
N VAL A 501 -3.44 17.90 4.07
CA VAL A 501 -3.45 16.73 4.97
C VAL A 501 -4.71 16.78 5.85
N HIS A 502 -5.28 15.60 6.13
CA HIS A 502 -6.45 15.47 6.98
C HIS A 502 -6.21 16.05 8.40
N PRO A 503 -7.10 16.91 8.94
CA PRO A 503 -6.90 17.61 10.22
C PRO A 503 -6.64 16.69 11.42
N ASN A 504 -7.36 15.55 11.51
CA ASN A 504 -7.13 14.58 12.58
C ASN A 504 -5.77 13.89 12.49
N ILE A 505 -5.15 13.80 11.31
CA ILE A 505 -3.80 13.25 11.20
C ILE A 505 -2.83 14.27 11.79
N LEU A 506 -2.92 15.54 11.37
CA LEU A 506 -2.11 16.64 11.92
C LEU A 506 -2.26 16.76 13.44
N ALA A 507 -3.48 16.72 13.97
CA ALA A 507 -3.74 16.84 15.40
C ALA A 507 -3.18 15.69 16.24
N ASN A 508 -2.98 14.52 15.66
CA ASN A 508 -2.38 13.36 16.34
C ASN A 508 -0.88 13.22 16.05
N THR A 509 -0.28 14.13 15.27
CA THR A 509 1.15 14.07 14.95
C THR A 509 2.01 14.48 16.13
N GLU A 510 2.85 13.56 16.59
CA GLU A 510 3.72 13.77 17.75
C GLU A 510 5.07 14.39 17.37
N ASN A 511 5.61 14.05 16.20
CA ASN A 511 6.91 14.57 15.75
C ASN A 511 6.78 15.40 14.48
N TRP A 512 7.52 16.50 14.43
CA TRP A 512 7.46 17.48 13.36
C TRP A 512 8.86 17.93 12.98
N PHE A 513 9.19 17.79 11.70
CA PHE A 513 10.41 18.29 11.09
C PHE A 513 10.00 19.26 10.00
N VAL A 514 10.17 20.56 10.25
CA VAL A 514 9.66 21.59 9.35
C VAL A 514 10.82 22.41 8.80
N THR A 515 11.09 22.28 7.51
CA THR A 515 12.01 23.16 6.77
C THR A 515 11.24 24.29 6.09
N HIS A 516 11.87 25.00 5.16
CA HIS A 516 11.25 26.11 4.45
C HIS A 516 9.91 25.74 3.79
N LEU A 517 8.87 26.57 4.03
CA LEU A 517 7.58 26.55 3.34
C LEU A 517 7.35 27.93 2.70
N ASN A 518 6.96 27.99 1.44
CA ASN A 518 6.87 29.25 0.69
C ASN A 518 5.48 29.93 0.71
N SER A 519 4.51 29.35 1.42
CA SER A 519 3.10 29.78 1.41
C SER A 519 2.64 30.19 2.80
N GLU A 520 2.09 31.41 2.91
CA GLU A 520 1.49 31.90 4.16
C GLU A 520 0.31 31.04 4.63
N ASN A 521 -0.43 30.42 3.70
CA ASN A 521 -1.53 29.54 4.04
C ASN A 521 -1.03 28.28 4.78
N GLU A 522 0.05 27.67 4.28
CA GLU A 522 0.66 26.49 4.89
C GLU A 522 1.28 26.83 6.25
N ILE A 523 1.93 27.99 6.36
CA ILE A 523 2.45 28.49 7.63
C ILE A 523 1.32 28.75 8.65
N ARG A 524 0.19 29.31 8.22
CA ARG A 524 -0.97 29.55 9.09
C ARG A 524 -1.58 28.24 9.58
N GLU A 525 -1.61 27.21 8.75
CA GLU A 525 -2.07 25.88 9.17
C GLU A 525 -1.10 25.27 10.18
N LEU A 526 0.20 25.32 9.93
CA LEU A 526 1.24 24.83 10.82
C LEU A 526 1.26 25.56 12.18
N ALA A 527 1.05 26.88 12.17
CA ALA A 527 1.09 27.71 13.38
C ALA A 527 0.04 27.36 14.43
N LYS A 528 -0.94 26.50 14.10
CA LYS A 528 -1.94 25.97 15.05
C LYS A 528 -1.37 24.92 15.99
N PHE A 529 -0.19 24.37 15.71
CA PHE A 529 0.42 23.28 16.46
C PHE A 529 1.65 23.75 17.23
N TYR A 530 1.77 23.31 18.49
CA TYR A 530 2.91 23.61 19.38
C TYR A 530 3.27 25.12 19.39
N ASP A 531 4.57 25.43 19.42
CA ASP A 531 5.18 26.75 19.37
C ASP A 531 5.62 27.16 17.95
N PHE A 532 5.09 26.50 16.90
CA PHE A 532 5.43 26.84 15.50
C PHE A 532 5.03 28.25 15.09
N SER A 533 4.04 28.86 15.78
CA SER A 533 3.66 30.26 15.59
C SER A 533 4.87 31.20 15.63
N ASP A 534 5.81 30.93 16.55
CA ASP A 534 6.96 31.79 16.84
C ASP A 534 8.00 31.74 15.70
N PHE A 535 7.96 30.69 14.89
CA PHE A 535 8.87 30.47 13.77
C PHE A 535 8.28 30.84 12.41
N SER A 536 7.00 31.23 12.34
CA SER A 536 6.27 31.51 11.08
C SER A 536 7.04 32.41 10.10
N LYS A 537 7.55 33.55 10.59
CA LYS A 537 8.33 34.51 9.77
C LYS A 537 9.66 33.94 9.30
N SER A 538 10.28 33.05 10.07
CA SER A 538 11.56 32.46 9.70
C SER A 538 11.39 31.28 8.74
N LEU A 539 10.37 30.44 8.95
CA LEU A 539 10.02 29.32 8.07
C LEU A 539 9.69 29.78 6.65
N ILE A 540 9.05 30.95 6.49
CA ILE A 540 8.74 31.50 5.17
C ILE A 540 9.93 32.21 4.49
N ARG A 541 10.94 32.65 5.24
CA ARG A 541 12.07 33.44 4.68
C ARG A 541 13.36 32.64 4.53
N ALA A 542 13.65 31.74 5.46
CA ALA A 542 14.89 30.99 5.50
C ALA A 542 14.81 29.80 4.55
N GLN A 543 15.47 29.90 3.39
CA GLN A 543 15.52 28.87 2.35
C GLN A 543 16.72 27.92 2.49
N ASP A 544 17.47 28.05 3.60
CA ASP A 544 18.66 27.25 3.86
C ASP A 544 18.34 25.74 3.88
N VAL A 545 19.06 24.98 3.06
CA VAL A 545 18.87 23.53 2.96
C VAL A 545 19.23 22.86 4.28
N GLY A 546 18.33 22.02 4.79
CA GLY A 546 18.49 21.31 6.05
C GLY A 546 18.26 22.17 7.30
N PHE A 547 17.94 23.46 7.17
CA PHE A 547 17.58 24.28 8.32
C PHE A 547 16.12 24.03 8.73
N ALA A 548 15.94 23.19 9.74
CA ALA A 548 14.65 22.69 10.20
C ALA A 548 14.25 23.26 11.58
N ARG A 549 12.95 23.22 11.86
CA ARG A 549 12.36 23.40 13.18
C ARG A 549 11.81 22.06 13.60
N VAL A 550 12.36 21.52 14.68
CA VAL A 550 12.15 20.14 15.10
C VAL A 550 11.41 20.12 16.42
N LYS A 551 10.28 19.41 16.46
CA LYS A 551 9.55 19.06 17.68
C LYS A 551 9.40 17.55 17.71
N THR A 552 9.81 16.90 18.79
CA THR A 552 9.59 15.45 18.96
C THR A 552 8.69 15.19 20.14
N LEU A 553 8.21 13.96 20.29
CA LEU A 553 7.44 13.55 21.46
C LEU A 553 8.23 13.78 22.76
N SER A 554 9.52 13.46 22.78
CA SER A 554 10.35 13.67 23.98
C SER A 554 10.70 15.14 24.23
N SER A 555 10.78 15.96 23.17
CA SER A 555 11.16 17.37 23.31
C SER A 555 10.07 18.18 24.04
N SER A 556 10.48 19.26 24.70
CA SER A 556 9.53 20.14 25.39
C SER A 556 9.08 21.33 24.54
N PHE A 557 9.92 21.76 23.61
CA PHE A 557 9.70 22.90 22.72
C PHE A 557 10.29 22.61 21.33
N VAL A 558 9.98 23.47 20.35
CA VAL A 558 10.56 23.41 19.01
C VAL A 558 12.01 23.90 19.05
N VAL A 559 12.90 23.10 18.48
CA VAL A 559 14.33 23.40 18.39
C VAL A 559 14.69 23.74 16.94
N PRO A 560 15.35 24.89 16.69
CA PRO A 560 15.97 25.20 15.40
C PRO A 560 17.25 24.36 15.18
N VAL A 561 17.27 23.54 14.12
CA VAL A 561 18.33 22.55 13.86
C VAL A 561 18.83 22.67 12.43
N GLN A 562 20.15 22.66 12.24
CA GLN A 562 20.75 22.29 10.97
C GLN A 562 20.85 20.75 10.93
N ILE A 563 19.99 20.12 10.13
CA ILE A 563 20.01 18.68 9.89
C ILE A 563 21.30 18.32 9.16
N ASP A 564 21.96 17.26 9.63
CA ASP A 564 23.18 16.75 9.00
C ASP A 564 22.85 16.19 7.60
N LYS A 565 23.79 16.27 6.66
CA LYS A 565 23.59 15.68 5.34
C LYS A 565 23.63 14.15 5.47
N PHE A 566 22.72 13.47 4.77
CA PHE A 566 22.73 12.02 4.67
C PHE A 566 24.00 11.55 3.97
N ASP A 567 24.74 10.65 4.64
CA ASP A 567 25.94 10.02 4.11
C ASP A 567 25.74 8.49 4.08
N PRO A 568 25.65 7.86 2.90
CA PRO A 568 25.53 6.40 2.79
C PRO A 568 26.68 5.64 3.43
N ALA A 569 27.89 6.22 3.46
CA ALA A 569 29.06 5.55 4.01
C ALA A 569 28.93 5.31 5.53
N GLN A 570 28.11 6.10 6.21
CA GLN A 570 27.81 5.92 7.63
C GLN A 570 26.97 4.67 7.92
N TRP A 571 26.26 4.14 6.91
CA TRP A 571 25.25 3.09 7.07
C TRP A 571 25.58 1.78 6.35
N ARG A 572 26.74 1.71 5.68
CA ARG A 572 27.33 0.47 5.17
C ARG A 572 28.13 -0.22 6.26
#